data_AF-A0A1W9K4Y3-F1
#
_entry.id   AF-A0A1W9K4Y3-F1
#
_cell.length_a   1.000
_cell.length_b   1.000
_cell.length_c   1.000
_cell.angle_alpha   90.00
_cell.angle_beta   90.00
_cell.angle_gamma   90.00
#
_symmetry.space_group_name_H-M   'P 1'
#
loop_
_entity.id
_entity.type
_entity.pdbx_description
1 polymer ?
#
loop_
_entity_poly.entity_id
_entity_poly.type
_entity_poly.pdbx_seq_one_letter_code
_entity_poly.pdbx_strand_id
1 'polypeptide(L)'
;MKMLSFSFILGLILLYFLNVAILKTAILSTEWSIHAGARFLLGFFVMGVSYFYAKSLSFKSALKLIVAIVILDYLYDYYIEAYRLNFEIILYGIYMLAWGSLMGYLAADYWHKSSVKHF
;
A
#
# COMPACT_ATOMS: atom_id res chain seq x y z
N MET A 1 6.06 -6.90 17.47
CA MET A 1 7.15 -7.32 16.56
C MET A 1 6.81 -8.56 15.75
N LYS A 2 6.56 -9.74 16.35
CA LYS A 2 6.36 -11.00 15.59
C LYS A 2 5.35 -10.89 14.45
N MET A 3 4.15 -10.36 14.70
CA MET A 3 3.13 -10.16 13.65
C MET A 3 3.55 -9.16 12.59
N LEU A 4 4.09 -8.00 12.99
CA LEU A 4 4.57 -6.97 12.05
C LEU A 4 5.64 -7.53 11.10
N SER A 5 6.66 -8.21 11.65
CA SER A 5 7.73 -8.84 10.87
C SER A 5 7.20 -9.96 9.98
N PHE A 6 6.31 -10.81 10.50
CA PHE A 6 5.68 -11.88 9.72
C PHE A 6 4.87 -11.33 8.54
N SER A 7 4.01 -10.34 8.79
CA SER A 7 3.20 -9.68 7.75
C SER A 7 4.06 -8.95 6.72
N PHE A 8 5.21 -8.40 7.14
CA PHE A 8 6.17 -7.79 6.21
C PHE A 8 6.81 -8.83 5.30
N ILE A 9 7.36 -9.91 5.86
CA ILE A 9 8.01 -10.99 5.09
C ILE A 9 7.01 -11.66 4.15
N LEU A 10 5.82 -11.99 4.65
CA LEU A 10 4.78 -12.61 3.84
C LEU A 10 4.33 -11.69 2.70
N GLY A 11 4.23 -10.39 2.97
CA GLY A 11 3.99 -9.39 1.94
C GLY A 11 5.07 -9.39 0.87
N LEU A 12 6.35 -9.31 1.24
CA LEU A 12 7.45 -9.36 0.28
C LEU A 12 7.43 -10.62 -0.59
N ILE A 13 7.12 -11.79 -0.01
CA ILE A 13 6.99 -13.04 -0.76
C ILE A 13 5.85 -12.94 -1.78
N LEU A 14 4.67 -12.48 -1.36
CA LEU A 14 3.52 -12.31 -2.27
C LEU A 14 3.80 -11.29 -3.36
N LEU A 15 4.46 -10.18 -3.02
CA LEU A 15 4.88 -9.15 -3.96
C LEU A 15 5.81 -9.72 -5.03
N TYR A 16 6.77 -10.56 -4.65
CA TYR A 16 7.64 -11.24 -5.60
C TYR A 16 6.85 -12.09 -6.61
N PHE A 17 5.91 -12.91 -6.12
CA PHE A 17 5.07 -13.72 -7.01
C PHE A 17 4.16 -12.88 -7.90
N LEU A 18 3.59 -11.78 -7.37
CA LEU A 18 2.78 -10.85 -8.15
C LEU A 18 3.60 -10.16 -9.25
N ASN A 19 4.82 -9.71 -8.93
CA ASN A 19 5.73 -9.14 -9.93
C ASN A 19 5.98 -10.13 -11.08
N VAL A 20 6.35 -11.37 -10.76
CA VAL A 20 6.61 -12.40 -11.78
C VAL A 20 5.35 -12.73 -12.58
N ALA A 21 4.20 -12.85 -11.92
CA ALA A 21 2.94 -13.23 -12.58
C ALA A 21 2.39 -12.13 -13.49
N ILE A 22 2.37 -10.88 -13.00
CA ILE A 22 1.73 -9.72 -13.65
C ILE A 22 2.72 -8.98 -14.55
N LEU A 23 3.90 -8.65 -14.03
CA LEU A 23 4.88 -7.82 -14.73
C LEU A 23 5.85 -8.64 -15.60
N LYS A 24 5.81 -9.98 -15.49
CA LYS A 24 6.75 -10.89 -16.15
C LYS A 24 8.22 -10.63 -15.79
N THR A 25 8.48 -9.87 -14.72
CA THR A 25 9.78 -9.57 -14.16
C THR A 25 9.71 -9.68 -12.64
N ALA A 26 10.78 -10.14 -11.99
CA ALA A 26 10.87 -10.12 -10.54
C ALA A 26 11.18 -8.72 -9.99
N ILE A 27 11.87 -7.89 -10.79
CA ILE A 27 12.39 -6.59 -10.40
C ILE A 27 11.54 -5.52 -11.08
N LEU A 28 10.97 -4.63 -10.27
CA LEU A 28 10.23 -3.46 -10.74
C LEU A 28 11.20 -2.47 -11.39
N SER A 29 10.76 -1.82 -12.47
CA SER A 29 11.45 -0.61 -12.93
C SER A 29 11.34 0.49 -11.87
N THR A 30 12.03 1.60 -12.07
CA THR A 30 11.95 2.73 -11.15
C THR A 30 10.52 3.31 -11.09
N GLU A 31 9.85 3.45 -12.24
CA GLU A 31 8.50 4.02 -12.37
C GLU A 31 7.44 3.19 -11.63
N TRP A 32 7.14 1.98 -12.10
CA TRP A 32 7.38 0.79 -11.30
C TRP A 32 7.18 0.88 -9.79
N SER A 33 8.35 0.98 -9.17
CA SER A 33 8.57 1.04 -7.73
C SER A 33 7.94 2.28 -7.11
N ILE A 34 7.92 3.42 -7.81
CA ILE A 34 7.30 4.66 -7.34
C ILE A 34 5.79 4.46 -7.21
N HIS A 35 5.09 3.95 -8.23
CA HIS A 35 3.64 3.75 -8.15
C HIS A 35 3.27 2.69 -7.10
N ALA A 36 4.02 1.59 -7.06
CA ALA A 36 3.83 0.54 -6.05
C ALA A 36 4.03 1.10 -4.63
N GLY A 37 5.11 1.85 -4.42
CA GLY A 37 5.46 2.48 -3.16
C GLY A 37 4.44 3.53 -2.73
N ALA A 38 3.97 4.37 -3.65
CA ALA A 38 2.93 5.37 -3.38
C ALA A 38 1.64 4.69 -2.90
N ARG A 39 1.19 3.64 -3.59
CA ARG A 39 -0.01 2.87 -3.21
C ARG A 39 0.17 2.17 -1.86
N PHE A 40 1.35 1.62 -1.59
CA PHE A 40 1.67 1.07 -0.27
C PHE A 40 1.58 2.13 0.83
N LEU A 41 2.19 3.31 0.64
CA LEU A 41 2.19 4.38 1.62
C LEU A 41 0.80 4.98 1.84
N LEU A 42 -0.02 5.09 0.79
CA LEU A 42 -1.43 5.46 0.90
C LEU A 42 -2.19 4.47 1.76
N GLY A 43 -2.03 3.17 1.49
CA GLY A 43 -2.59 2.12 2.33
C GLY A 43 -2.14 2.28 3.77
N PHE A 44 -0.84 2.45 3.99
CA PHE A 44 -0.21 2.58 5.30
C PHE A 44 -0.77 3.75 6.11
N PHE A 45 -0.67 4.97 5.61
CA PHE A 45 -1.02 6.16 6.38
C PHE A 45 -2.51 6.45 6.38
N VAL A 46 -3.18 6.35 5.22
CA VAL A 46 -4.58 6.76 5.08
C VAL A 46 -5.50 5.70 5.65
N MET A 47 -5.29 4.43 5.30
CA MET A 47 -6.17 3.35 5.73
C MET A 47 -5.69 2.70 7.04
N GLY A 48 -4.42 2.32 7.12
CA GLY A 48 -3.83 1.64 8.28
C GLY A 48 -3.78 2.51 9.53
N VAL A 49 -3.02 3.60 9.47
CA VAL A 49 -2.85 4.50 10.63
C VAL A 49 -4.11 5.32 10.88
N SER A 50 -4.60 6.07 9.89
CA SER A 50 -5.66 7.07 10.14
C SER A 50 -7.04 6.44 10.35
N TYR A 51 -7.45 5.47 9.51
CA TYR A 51 -8.76 4.82 9.62
C TYR A 51 -8.79 3.64 10.59
N PHE A 52 -7.88 2.67 10.46
CA PHE A 52 -7.94 1.45 11.29
C PHE A 52 -7.45 1.69 12.71
N TYR A 53 -6.31 2.37 12.90
CA TYR A 53 -5.71 2.57 14.21
C TYR A 53 -6.24 3.83 14.94
N ALA A 54 -5.95 5.02 14.43
CA ALA A 54 -6.22 6.31 15.10
C ALA A 54 -7.68 6.75 15.07
N LYS A 55 -8.51 6.15 14.20
CA LYS A 55 -9.92 6.51 13.97
C LYS A 55 -10.13 8.00 13.63
N SER A 56 -9.12 8.66 13.05
CA SER A 56 -9.14 10.08 12.71
C SER A 56 -9.82 10.37 11.36
N LEU A 57 -9.93 9.36 10.50
CA LEU A 57 -10.66 9.45 9.23
C LEU A 57 -11.82 8.46 9.21
N SER A 58 -12.94 8.85 8.60
CA SER A 58 -14.01 7.90 8.25
C SER A 58 -13.58 7.01 7.08
N PHE A 59 -14.13 5.79 6.99
CA PHE A 59 -13.86 4.91 5.85
C PHE A 59 -14.17 5.58 4.51
N LYS A 60 -15.29 6.29 4.43
CA LYS A 60 -15.70 7.00 3.21
C LYS A 60 -14.68 8.07 2.81
N SER A 61 -14.17 8.84 3.78
CA SER A 61 -13.16 9.88 3.52
C SER A 61 -11.82 9.26 3.09
N ALA A 62 -11.38 8.21 3.78
CA ALA A 62 -10.15 7.49 3.46
C ALA A 62 -10.22 6.88 2.05
N LEU A 63 -11.34 6.25 1.71
CA LEU A 63 -11.57 5.68 0.39
C LEU A 63 -11.60 6.75 -0.70
N LYS A 64 -12.30 7.88 -0.49
CA LYS A 64 -12.31 9.01 -1.44
C LYS A 64 -10.90 9.54 -1.70
N LEU A 65 -10.09 9.70 -0.64
CA LEU A 65 -8.72 10.18 -0.77
C LEU A 65 -7.85 9.20 -1.57
N ILE A 66 -7.92 7.91 -1.26
CA ILE A 66 -7.19 6.86 -2.00
C ILE A 66 -7.61 6.85 -3.47
N VAL A 67 -8.92 6.84 -3.76
CA VAL A 67 -9.43 6.81 -5.13
C VAL A 67 -9.01 8.07 -5.90
N ALA A 68 -9.09 9.25 -5.29
CA ALA A 68 -8.66 10.49 -5.93
C ALA A 68 -7.17 10.46 -6.31
N ILE A 69 -6.30 10.03 -5.40
CA ILE A 69 -4.85 9.97 -5.65
C ILE A 69 -4.51 8.91 -6.69
N VAL A 70 -5.12 7.73 -6.61
CA VAL A 70 -4.90 6.64 -7.59
C VAL A 70 -5.39 7.05 -8.98
N ILE A 71 -6.51 7.76 -9.10
CA ILE A 71 -6.97 8.28 -10.39
C ILE A 71 -5.98 9.32 -10.95
N LEU A 72 -5.49 10.24 -10.13
CA LEU A 72 -4.50 11.23 -10.57
C LEU A 72 -3.20 10.58 -11.05
N ASP A 73 -2.74 9.53 -10.36
CA ASP A 73 -1.59 8.73 -10.74
C ASP A 73 -1.80 8.08 -12.13
N TYR A 74 -2.95 7.45 -12.37
CA TYR A 74 -3.28 6.90 -13.69
C TYR A 74 -3.44 7.96 -14.79
N LEU A 75 -3.98 9.14 -14.46
CA LEU A 75 -4.11 10.24 -15.42
C LEU A 75 -2.74 10.79 -15.83
N TYR A 76 -1.81 10.87 -14.89
CA TYR A 76 -0.43 11.25 -15.18
C TYR A 76 0.22 10.25 -16.13
N ASP A 77 0.12 8.95 -15.82
CA ASP A 77 0.65 7.87 -16.65
C ASP A 77 0.07 7.84 -18.06
N TYR A 78 -1.22 8.16 -18.19
CA TYR A 78 -1.88 8.30 -19.48
C TYR A 78 -1.33 9.49 -20.28
N TYR A 79 -1.09 10.62 -19.63
CA TYR A 79 -0.59 11.85 -20.27
C TYR A 79 0.84 11.69 -20.80
N ILE A 80 1.70 10.99 -20.09
CA ILE A 80 3.10 10.74 -20.52
C ILE A 80 3.23 9.52 -21.46
N GLU A 81 2.10 8.95 -21.89
CA GLU A 81 2.02 7.74 -22.71
C GLU A 81 2.78 6.53 -22.13
N ALA A 82 3.05 6.55 -20.82
CA ALA A 82 3.76 5.47 -20.15
C ALA A 82 2.91 4.21 -20.03
N TYR A 83 1.57 4.34 -20.20
CA TYR A 83 0.68 3.30 -19.69
C TYR A 83 -0.66 3.05 -20.38
N ARG A 84 -1.10 1.79 -20.28
CA ARG A 84 -2.47 1.33 -20.58
C ARG A 84 -3.07 0.65 -19.35
N LEU A 85 -4.23 1.16 -18.94
CA LEU A 85 -4.96 0.71 -17.76
C LEU A 85 -5.49 -0.72 -17.99
N ASN A 86 -4.84 -1.74 -17.38
CA ASN A 86 -5.34 -3.12 -17.41
C ASN A 86 -5.70 -3.62 -16.01
N PHE A 87 -6.56 -4.64 -15.97
CA PHE A 87 -7.10 -5.20 -14.74
C PHE A 87 -6.04 -5.74 -13.76
N GLU A 88 -4.99 -6.38 -14.28
CA GLU A 88 -3.90 -6.97 -13.47
C GLU A 88 -3.18 -5.90 -12.63
N ILE A 89 -3.09 -4.69 -13.17
CA ILE A 89 -2.40 -3.55 -12.57
C ILE A 89 -3.24 -2.98 -11.44
N ILE A 90 -4.55 -2.92 -11.65
CA ILE A 90 -5.51 -2.54 -10.62
C ILE A 90 -5.39 -3.52 -9.44
N LEU A 91 -5.36 -4.83 -9.71
CA LEU A 91 -5.17 -5.86 -8.69
C LEU A 91 -3.84 -5.69 -7.94
N TYR A 92 -2.77 -5.42 -8.66
CA TYR A 92 -1.47 -5.13 -8.07
C TYR A 92 -1.53 -3.91 -7.13
N GLY A 93 -2.17 -2.82 -7.57
CA GLY A 93 -2.38 -1.62 -6.76
C GLY A 93 -3.23 -1.87 -5.52
N ILE A 94 -4.31 -2.66 -5.64
CA ILE A 94 -5.16 -3.07 -4.50
C ILE A 94 -4.34 -3.88 -3.50
N TYR A 95 -3.50 -4.80 -3.98
CA TYR A 95 -2.61 -5.57 -3.13
C TYR A 95 -1.67 -4.64 -2.34
N MET A 96 -1.02 -3.67 -3.00
CA MET A 96 -0.13 -2.72 -2.32
C MET A 96 -0.88 -1.89 -1.27
N LEU A 97 -2.09 -1.44 -1.57
CA LEU A 97 -2.95 -0.71 -0.61
C LEU A 97 -3.33 -1.57 0.59
N ALA A 98 -3.76 -2.81 0.37
CA ALA A 98 -4.16 -3.73 1.42
C ALA A 98 -2.97 -4.10 2.33
N TRP A 99 -1.83 -4.42 1.73
CA TRP A 99 -0.62 -4.75 2.47
C TRP A 99 -0.10 -3.54 3.24
N GLY A 100 -0.04 -2.36 2.61
CA GLY A 100 0.31 -1.11 3.26
C GLY A 100 -0.59 -0.83 4.46
N SER A 101 -1.91 -0.97 4.30
CA SER A 101 -2.88 -0.77 5.38
C SER A 101 -2.66 -1.70 6.57
N LEU A 102 -2.40 -2.99 6.32
CA LEU A 102 -2.08 -3.94 7.38
C LEU A 102 -0.80 -3.53 8.12
N MET A 103 0.25 -3.16 7.38
CA MET A 103 1.52 -2.74 7.94
C MET A 103 1.39 -1.45 8.76
N GLY A 104 0.60 -0.48 8.28
CA GLY A 104 0.35 0.78 8.99
C GLY A 104 -0.36 0.57 10.32
N TYR A 105 -1.41 -0.27 10.32
CA TYR A 105 -2.12 -0.63 11.56
C TYR A 105 -1.19 -1.33 12.57
N LEU A 106 -0.46 -2.37 12.13
CA LEU A 106 0.42 -3.14 13.00
C LEU A 106 1.60 -2.32 13.53
N ALA A 107 2.13 -1.39 12.73
CA ALA A 107 3.21 -0.50 13.15
C ALA A 107 2.74 0.47 14.23
N ALA A 108 1.56 1.08 14.04
CA ALA A 108 1.00 2.01 15.00
C ALA A 108 0.62 1.32 16.33
N ASP A 109 0.00 0.13 16.26
CA ASP A 109 -0.31 -0.69 17.44
C ASP A 109 0.96 -1.10 18.20
N TYR A 110 2.00 -1.50 17.47
CA TYR A 110 3.28 -1.86 18.07
C TYR A 110 3.93 -0.67 18.79
N TRP A 111 4.00 0.49 18.13
CA TRP A 111 4.57 1.72 18.70
C TRP A 111 3.85 2.16 19.97
N HIS A 112 2.51 2.10 19.97
CA HIS A 112 1.73 2.45 21.14
C HIS A 112 1.99 1.50 22.30
N LYS A 113 1.97 0.18 22.06
CA LYS A 113 2.27 -0.83 23.09
C LYS A 113 3.69 -0.73 23.65
N SER A 114 4.67 -0.32 22.83
CA SER A 114 6.03 -0.06 23.34
C SER A 114 6.10 1.21 24.17
N SER A 115 5.38 2.27 23.79
CA SER A 115 5.36 3.53 24.56
C SER A 115 4.74 3.39 25.94
N VAL A 116 3.69 2.56 26.09
CA VAL A 116 3.00 2.33 27.37
C VAL A 116 3.83 1.48 28.34
N LYS A 117 4.71 0.61 27.85
CA LYS A 117 5.55 -0.24 28.73
C LYS A 117 6.69 0.50 29.43
N HIS A 118 6.93 1.75 29.09
CA HIS A 118 7.98 2.58 29.66
C HIS A 118 7.47 3.62 30.67
N PHE A 119 6.19 3.50 31.07
CA PHE A 119 5.57 4.22 32.19
C PHE A 119 5.05 3.20 33.21
#